data_AF-A0A2H0MM11-F1
#
_entry.id   AF-A0A2H0MM11-F1
#
_cell.length_a   1.000
_cell.length_b   1.000
_cell.length_c   1.000
_cell.angle_alpha   90.00
_cell.angle_beta   90.00
_cell.angle_gamma   90.00
#
_symmetry.space_group_name_H-M   'P 1'
#
loop_
_entity.id
_entity.type
_entity.pdbx_description
1 polymer ?
#
loop_
_entity_poly.entity_id
_entity_poly.type
_entity_poly.pdbx_seq_one_letter_code
_entity_poly.pdbx_strand_id
1 'polypeptide(L)'
;MDTYQIRDYCEEALEIADQFGLHAGLSFLIGEKFCQEFYKFRQLTRKLKYLYPDQNDEPYPAESAKPFRLSYVLSLNENYQGVLERLRFLEGTLNNFVEEIGDCFDKEDIEEYLASYPRLGFKGAVTEEDWRIVKDLPMTKADILSEVEDILLVEDLKKLFVPDR
;
A
#
# COMPACT_ATOMS: atom_id res chain seq x y z
N MET A 1 11.93 0.43 8.03
CA MET A 1 11.80 -0.98 7.69
C MET A 1 13.03 -1.27 6.88
N ASP A 2 13.82 -2.24 7.32
CA ASP A 2 15.14 -2.49 6.76
C ASP A 2 15.09 -3.77 5.94
N THR A 3 16.00 -3.94 4.98
CA THR A 3 16.04 -5.11 4.09
C THR A 3 16.10 -6.45 4.83
N TYR A 4 16.72 -6.50 6.01
CA TYR A 4 16.70 -7.69 6.85
C TYR A 4 15.30 -8.06 7.34
N GLN A 5 14.49 -7.08 7.74
CA GLN A 5 13.11 -7.35 8.16
C GLN A 5 12.25 -7.84 6.98
N ILE A 6 12.53 -7.35 5.77
CA ILE A 6 11.85 -7.81 4.55
C ILE A 6 12.13 -9.30 4.34
N ARG A 7 13.39 -9.70 4.47
CA ARG A 7 13.81 -11.10 4.35
C ARG A 7 13.20 -12.00 5.41
N ASP A 8 13.20 -11.56 6.67
CA ASP A 8 12.57 -12.30 7.76
C ASP A 8 11.08 -12.57 7.45
N TYR A 9 10.36 -11.58 6.90
CA TYR A 9 8.97 -11.78 6.48
C TYR A 9 8.82 -12.73 5.29
N CYS A 10 9.77 -12.73 4.36
CA CYS A 10 9.75 -13.65 3.23
C CYS A 10 10.03 -15.09 3.67
N GLU A 11 10.98 -15.29 4.58
CA GLU A 11 11.25 -16.61 5.20
C GLU A 11 10.02 -17.11 5.97
N GLU A 12 9.41 -16.26 6.80
CA GLU A 12 8.17 -16.60 7.52
C GLU A 12 7.01 -16.93 6.56
N ALA A 13 6.90 -16.20 5.44
CA ALA A 13 5.89 -16.47 4.42
C ALA A 13 6.11 -17.83 3.73
N LEU A 14 7.36 -18.23 3.49
CA LEU A 14 7.69 -19.54 2.94
C LEU A 14 7.35 -20.65 3.93
N GLU A 15 7.65 -20.48 5.22
CA GLU A 15 7.25 -21.44 6.25
C GLU A 15 5.72 -21.60 6.35
N ILE A 16 4.97 -20.49 6.24
CA ILE A 16 3.51 -20.51 6.19
C ILE A 16 3.03 -21.19 4.90
N ALA A 17 3.68 -20.95 3.77
CA ALA A 17 3.33 -21.58 2.50
C ALA A 17 3.52 -23.10 2.55
N ASP A 18 4.60 -23.57 3.18
CA ASP A 18 4.87 -25.00 3.37
C ASP A 18 3.83 -25.68 4.28
N GLN A 19 3.33 -24.97 5.29
CA GLN A 19 2.39 -25.54 6.28
C GLN A 19 0.92 -25.42 5.87
N PHE A 20 0.53 -24.30 5.27
CA PHE A 20 -0.86 -23.90 5.02
C PHE A 20 -1.17 -23.62 3.55
N GLY A 21 -0.17 -23.75 2.65
CA GLY A 21 -0.29 -23.59 1.21
C GLY A 21 0.10 -22.18 0.71
N LEU A 22 0.43 -22.10 -0.58
CA LEU A 22 0.91 -20.87 -1.25
C LEU A 22 0.02 -19.65 -1.00
N HIS A 23 -1.31 -19.83 -1.05
CA HIS A 23 -2.24 -18.72 -0.82
C HIS A 23 -2.10 -18.11 0.58
N ALA A 24 -1.84 -18.92 1.61
CA ALA A 24 -1.65 -18.45 2.97
C ALA A 24 -0.35 -17.64 3.12
N GLY A 25 0.75 -18.14 2.53
CA GLY A 25 2.03 -17.42 2.50
C GLY A 25 1.94 -16.08 1.78
N LEU A 26 1.33 -16.07 0.59
CA LEU A 26 1.10 -14.83 -0.18
C LEU A 26 0.13 -13.88 0.53
N SER A 27 -0.88 -14.41 1.23
CA SER A 27 -1.80 -13.58 2.04
C SER A 27 -1.09 -12.88 3.19
N PHE A 28 -0.20 -13.57 3.88
CA PHE A 28 0.61 -12.96 4.93
C PHE A 28 1.57 -11.91 4.33
N LEU A 29 2.33 -12.28 3.30
CA LEU A 29 3.39 -11.43 2.77
C LEU A 29 2.84 -10.22 2.01
N ILE A 30 1.99 -10.46 1.02
CA ILE A 30 1.42 -9.42 0.17
C ILE A 30 0.23 -8.77 0.88
N GLY A 31 -0.72 -9.59 1.32
CA GLY A 31 -2.00 -9.12 1.87
C GLY A 31 -1.88 -8.36 3.19
N GLU A 32 -0.87 -8.68 4.02
CA GLU A 32 -0.64 -7.99 5.29
C GLU A 32 0.60 -7.10 5.26
N LYS A 33 1.81 -7.69 5.14
CA LYS A 33 3.06 -6.94 5.34
C LYS A 33 3.29 -5.89 4.26
N PHE A 34 3.28 -6.29 2.99
CA PHE A 34 3.49 -5.37 1.87
C PHE A 34 2.38 -4.33 1.78
N CYS A 35 1.12 -4.76 1.84
CA CYS A 35 -0.03 -3.86 1.76
C CYS A 35 -0.03 -2.78 2.85
N GLN A 36 0.46 -3.10 4.05
CA GLN A 36 0.58 -2.12 5.12
C GLN A 36 1.51 -0.96 4.74
N GLU A 37 2.69 -1.26 4.19
CA GLU A 37 3.63 -0.24 3.73
C GLU A 37 3.13 0.48 2.49
N PHE A 38 2.53 -0.25 1.55
CA PHE A 38 1.95 0.33 0.34
C PHE A 38 0.82 1.31 0.68
N TYR A 39 -0.01 0.98 1.66
CA TYR A 39 -1.08 1.86 2.12
C TYR A 39 -0.54 3.14 2.76
N LYS A 40 0.55 3.07 3.55
CA LYS A 40 1.23 4.26 4.11
C LYS A 40 1.77 5.15 2.99
N PHE A 41 2.42 4.57 2.00
CA PHE A 41 2.91 5.27 0.82
C PHE A 41 1.78 5.96 0.06
N ARG A 42 0.68 5.24 -0.19
CA ARG A 42 -0.51 5.77 -0.88
C ARG A 42 -1.15 6.93 -0.13
N GLN A 43 -1.26 6.83 1.20
CA GLN A 43 -1.79 7.91 2.04
C GLN A 43 -0.89 9.15 1.99
N LEU A 44 0.43 8.99 2.08
CA LEU A 44 1.36 10.12 2.01
C LEU A 44 1.32 10.78 0.63
N THR A 45 1.26 9.99 -0.43
CA THR A 45 1.15 10.50 -1.81
C THR A 45 -0.16 11.26 -2.02
N ARG A 46 -1.29 10.73 -1.54
CA ARG A 46 -2.59 11.43 -1.59
C ARG A 46 -2.58 12.74 -0.78
N LYS A 47 -1.99 12.73 0.42
CA LYS A 47 -1.81 13.95 1.23
C LYS A 47 -1.00 14.99 0.48
N LEU A 48 0.08 14.58 -0.19
CA LEU A 48 0.92 15.48 -0.98
C LEU A 48 0.14 16.06 -2.18
N LYS A 49 -0.57 15.22 -2.93
CA LYS A 49 -1.41 15.64 -4.06
C LYS A 49 -2.55 16.59 -3.64
N TYR A 50 -3.15 16.40 -2.47
CA TYR A 50 -4.18 17.31 -1.95
C TYR A 50 -3.61 18.68 -1.59
N LEU A 51 -2.41 18.72 -1.00
CA LEU A 51 -1.74 19.97 -0.62
C LEU A 51 -1.22 20.74 -1.85
N TYR A 52 -0.93 20.03 -2.94
CA TYR A 52 -0.45 20.61 -4.20
C TYR A 52 -1.10 19.88 -5.39
N PRO A 53 -2.30 20.31 -5.81
CA PRO A 53 -2.85 19.88 -7.09
C PRO A 53 -1.91 20.32 -8.22
N ASP A 54 -1.82 19.51 -9.27
CA ASP A 54 -0.97 19.81 -10.42
C ASP A 54 -1.31 21.20 -10.97
N GLN A 55 -0.31 21.97 -11.42
CA GLN A 55 -0.54 23.30 -12.01
C GLN A 55 -1.40 23.28 -13.28
N ASN A 56 -1.75 22.08 -13.76
CA ASN A 56 -2.62 21.84 -14.91
C ASN A 56 -4.11 21.72 -14.53
N ASP A 57 -4.45 21.69 -13.24
CA ASP A 57 -5.83 21.88 -12.79
C ASP A 57 -6.11 23.40 -12.74
N GLU A 58 -7.08 23.88 -13.53
CA GLU A 58 -7.31 25.30 -13.83
C GLU A 58 -7.32 26.26 -12.61
N PRO A 59 -6.89 27.53 -12.80
CA PRO A 59 -6.48 28.41 -11.71
C PRO A 59 -7.65 29.20 -11.12
N TYR A 60 -7.86 29.07 -9.82
CA TYR A 60 -8.60 30.08 -9.05
C TYR A 60 -7.81 31.41 -9.01
N PRO A 61 -8.46 32.58 -9.15
CA PRO A 61 -7.79 33.85 -9.40
C PRO A 61 -7.19 34.41 -8.10
N ALA A 62 -5.86 34.49 -8.01
CA ALA A 62 -5.18 35.02 -6.83
C ALA A 62 -4.05 35.99 -7.20
N GLU A 63 -4.41 37.19 -7.66
CA GLU A 63 -3.43 38.27 -7.94
C GLU A 63 -2.89 38.98 -6.69
N SER A 64 -3.38 38.70 -5.47
CA SER A 64 -3.01 39.47 -4.27
C SER A 64 -2.12 38.75 -3.23
N ALA A 65 -1.73 37.49 -3.42
CA ALA A 65 -1.08 36.69 -2.37
C ALA A 65 0.47 36.57 -2.46
N LYS A 66 1.13 37.36 -3.31
CA LYS A 66 2.55 37.15 -3.66
C LYS A 66 3.57 37.25 -2.49
N PRO A 67 3.49 38.20 -1.54
CA PRO A 67 4.47 38.26 -0.44
C PRO A 67 4.22 37.22 0.66
N PHE A 68 2.96 36.79 0.86
CA PHE A 68 2.62 35.70 1.79
C PHE A 68 2.98 34.33 1.25
N ARG A 69 3.07 34.16 -0.08
CA ARG A 69 3.55 32.93 -0.69
C ARG A 69 5.02 32.65 -0.43
N LEU A 70 5.89 33.67 -0.35
CA LEU A 70 7.33 33.42 -0.19
C LEU A 70 7.69 32.96 1.22
N SER A 71 7.18 33.63 2.26
CA SER A 71 7.37 33.21 3.66
C SER A 71 6.68 31.88 3.96
N TYR A 72 5.53 31.61 3.35
CA TYR A 72 4.84 30.32 3.39
C TYR A 72 5.64 29.21 2.65
N VAL A 73 6.14 29.46 1.44
CA VAL A 73 6.99 28.52 0.68
C VAL A 73 8.31 28.22 1.41
N LEU A 74 8.90 29.22 2.07
CA LEU A 74 10.13 29.05 2.86
C LEU A 74 9.87 28.21 4.12
N SER A 75 8.75 28.43 4.83
CA SER A 75 8.37 27.60 5.99
C SER A 75 7.80 26.22 5.61
N LEU A 76 7.36 26.05 4.36
CA LEU A 76 7.02 24.77 3.77
C LEU A 76 8.24 23.94 3.40
N ASN A 77 9.31 24.56 2.87
CA ASN A 77 10.50 23.86 2.36
C ASN A 77 11.18 22.97 3.42
N GLU A 78 11.29 23.44 4.67
CA GLU A 78 11.91 22.69 5.77
C GLU A 78 11.06 21.49 6.23
N ASN A 79 9.73 21.61 6.25
CA ASN A 79 8.83 20.49 6.58
C ASN A 79 8.61 19.53 5.39
N TYR A 80 8.77 20.03 4.16
CA TYR A 80 8.51 19.30 2.92
C TYR A 80 9.65 18.36 2.54
N GLN A 81 10.90 18.74 2.79
CA GLN A 81 12.04 17.84 2.63
C GLN A 81 11.84 16.55 3.42
N GLY A 82 11.38 16.65 4.67
CA GLY A 82 11.10 15.46 5.49
C GLY A 82 9.98 14.57 4.94
N VAL A 83 8.93 15.14 4.32
CA VAL A 83 7.84 14.34 3.71
C VAL A 83 8.31 13.67 2.42
N LEU A 84 9.04 14.39 1.57
CA LEU A 84 9.61 13.84 0.33
C LEU A 84 10.68 12.78 0.58
N GLU A 85 11.52 12.97 1.61
CA GLU A 85 12.50 11.97 2.03
C GLU A 85 11.81 10.71 2.54
N ARG A 86 10.75 10.85 3.35
CA ARG A 86 9.94 9.70 3.78
C ARG A 86 9.28 9.00 2.60
N LEU A 87 8.78 9.75 1.62
CA LEU A 87 8.15 9.19 0.42
C LEU A 87 9.18 8.40 -0.40
N ARG A 88 10.37 8.96 -0.66
CA ARG A 88 11.47 8.26 -1.34
C ARG A 88 11.95 7.04 -0.58
N PHE A 89 12.03 7.13 0.76
CA PHE A 89 12.40 6.00 1.60
C PHE A 89 11.36 4.88 1.52
N LEU A 90 10.08 5.21 1.60
CA LEU A 90 8.98 4.24 1.46
C LEU A 90 8.95 3.62 0.07
N GLU A 91 9.15 4.41 -0.98
CA GLU A 91 9.25 3.92 -2.36
C GLU A 91 10.42 2.94 -2.52
N GLY A 92 11.61 3.27 -2.01
CA GLY A 92 12.75 2.36 -1.99
C GLY A 92 12.49 1.08 -1.19
N THR A 93 11.81 1.21 -0.04
CA THR A 93 11.42 0.06 0.78
C THR A 93 10.46 -0.85 0.01
N LEU A 94 9.46 -0.29 -0.67
CA LEU A 94 8.49 -1.04 -1.46
C LEU A 94 9.16 -1.76 -2.63
N ASN A 95 10.09 -1.10 -3.33
CA ASN A 95 10.82 -1.73 -4.43
C ASN A 95 11.66 -2.92 -3.94
N ASN A 96 12.40 -2.76 -2.84
CA ASN A 96 13.13 -3.87 -2.22
C ASN A 96 12.19 -5.00 -1.79
N PHE A 97 11.00 -4.67 -1.32
CA PHE A 97 9.98 -5.65 -0.93
C PHE A 97 9.46 -6.44 -2.15
N VAL A 98 9.23 -5.76 -3.27
CA VAL A 98 8.81 -6.40 -4.53
C VAL A 98 9.90 -7.34 -5.05
N GLU A 99 11.16 -6.91 -5.01
CA GLU A 99 12.31 -7.74 -5.41
C GLU A 99 12.40 -9.00 -4.55
N GLU A 100 12.41 -8.87 -3.22
CA GLU A 100 12.52 -10.02 -2.31
C GLU A 100 11.30 -10.95 -2.39
N ILE A 101 10.08 -10.43 -2.60
CA ILE A 101 8.90 -11.26 -2.89
C ILE A 101 9.10 -12.08 -4.17
N GLY A 102 9.60 -11.43 -5.24
CA GLY A 102 9.84 -12.07 -6.53
C GLY A 102 10.96 -13.12 -6.49
N ASP A 103 11.89 -13.01 -5.55
CA ASP A 103 12.91 -14.03 -5.30
C ASP A 103 12.36 -15.25 -4.52
N CYS A 104 11.27 -15.08 -3.77
CA CYS A 104 10.70 -16.12 -2.91
C CYS A 104 9.51 -16.87 -3.54
N PHE A 105 8.70 -16.19 -4.35
CA PHE A 105 7.50 -16.78 -4.97
C PHE A 105 7.54 -16.61 -6.48
N ASP A 106 7.05 -17.62 -7.19
CA ASP A 106 6.96 -17.55 -8.65
C ASP A 106 6.00 -16.45 -9.09
N LYS A 107 6.33 -15.77 -10.19
CA LYS A 107 5.52 -14.68 -10.71
C LYS A 107 4.09 -15.12 -11.03
N GLU A 108 3.93 -16.35 -11.52
CA GLU A 108 2.65 -16.95 -11.87
C GLU A 108 1.75 -17.11 -10.63
N ASP A 109 2.32 -17.54 -9.50
CA ASP A 109 1.61 -17.68 -8.23
C ASP A 109 1.16 -16.32 -7.67
N ILE A 110 2.02 -15.30 -7.78
CA ILE A 110 1.70 -13.93 -7.37
C ILE A 110 0.57 -13.36 -8.25
N GLU A 111 0.62 -13.58 -9.56
CA GLU A 111 -0.40 -13.15 -10.50
C GLU A 111 -1.74 -13.84 -10.23
N GLU A 112 -1.74 -15.15 -10.00
CA GLU A 112 -2.94 -15.92 -9.66
C GLU A 112 -3.54 -15.46 -8.33
N TYR A 113 -2.69 -15.26 -7.31
CA TYR A 113 -3.12 -14.71 -6.02
C TYR A 113 -3.79 -13.35 -6.19
N LEU A 114 -3.18 -12.40 -6.89
CA LEU A 114 -3.77 -11.07 -7.13
C LEU A 114 -5.02 -11.13 -8.04
N ALA A 115 -5.10 -12.10 -8.95
CA ALA A 115 -6.27 -12.32 -9.79
C ALA A 115 -7.50 -12.79 -8.98
N SER A 116 -7.28 -13.46 -7.85
CA SER A 116 -8.34 -13.91 -6.95
C SER A 116 -9.01 -12.80 -6.12
N TYR A 117 -8.53 -11.54 -6.21
CA TYR A 117 -9.00 -10.40 -5.40
C TYR A 117 -9.01 -10.72 -3.89
N PRO A 118 -7.83 -10.99 -3.30
CA PRO A 118 -7.72 -11.41 -1.91
C PRO A 118 -8.09 -10.25 -0.97
N ARG A 119 -8.66 -10.60 0.19
CA ARG A 119 -8.92 -9.62 1.26
C ARG A 119 -7.60 -9.24 1.91
N LEU A 120 -7.41 -7.93 2.12
CA LEU A 120 -6.13 -7.41 2.61
C LEU A 120 -6.21 -7.24 4.14
N GLY A 121 -5.61 -8.18 4.87
CA GLY A 121 -5.70 -8.29 6.33
C GLY A 121 -5.05 -7.14 7.12
N PHE A 122 -4.30 -6.25 6.47
CA PHE A 122 -3.56 -5.18 7.14
C PHE A 122 -4.44 -4.11 7.83
N LYS A 123 -5.74 -4.02 7.48
CA LYS A 123 -6.66 -2.97 7.99
C LYS A 123 -7.27 -3.29 9.36
N GLY A 124 -6.96 -4.45 9.92
CA GLY A 124 -7.48 -4.92 11.19
C GLY A 124 -7.64 -6.43 11.10
N ALA A 125 -6.81 -7.14 11.87
CA ALA A 125 -6.80 -8.59 11.93
C ALA A 125 -8.17 -9.10 12.38
N VAL A 126 -8.99 -9.50 11.41
CA VAL A 126 -10.04 -10.49 11.65
C VAL A 126 -9.33 -11.82 11.44
N THR A 127 -8.98 -12.47 12.54
CA THR A 127 -8.41 -13.82 12.47
C THR A 127 -9.39 -14.75 11.74
N GLU A 128 -8.93 -15.89 11.19
CA GLU A 128 -9.85 -16.88 10.57
C GLU A 128 -11.01 -17.29 11.51
N GLU A 129 -10.75 -17.26 12.81
CA GLU A 129 -11.71 -17.55 13.87
C GLU A 129 -12.76 -16.43 14.01
N ASP A 130 -12.35 -15.17 13.90
CA ASP A 130 -13.25 -14.03 13.83
C ASP A 130 -14.04 -14.01 12.52
N TRP A 131 -13.48 -14.48 11.40
CA TRP A 131 -14.19 -14.54 10.12
C TRP A 131 -15.41 -15.47 10.16
N ARG A 132 -15.31 -16.60 10.88
CA ARG A 132 -16.45 -17.51 11.09
C ARG A 132 -17.57 -16.84 11.89
N ILE A 133 -17.23 -15.94 12.80
CA ILE A 133 -18.19 -15.19 13.62
C ILE A 133 -18.79 -14.03 12.80
N VAL A 134 -17.96 -13.31 12.04
CA VAL A 134 -18.35 -12.15 11.22
C VAL A 134 -19.18 -12.57 10.00
N LYS A 135 -18.97 -13.78 9.45
CA LYS A 135 -19.72 -14.30 8.29
C LYS A 135 -21.24 -14.35 8.53
N ASP A 136 -21.67 -14.57 9.77
CA ASP A 136 -23.08 -14.65 10.13
C ASP A 136 -23.67 -13.29 10.57
N LEU A 137 -22.85 -12.23 10.66
CA LEU A 137 -23.36 -10.88 10.89
C LEU A 137 -23.91 -10.27 9.60
N PRO A 138 -25.01 -9.48 9.70
CA PRO A 138 -25.50 -8.74 8.55
C PRO A 138 -24.43 -7.75 8.08
N MET A 139 -24.05 -7.86 6.81
CA MET A 139 -23.08 -6.98 6.15
C MET A 139 -23.41 -5.52 6.41
N THR A 140 -22.46 -4.78 7.00
CA THR A 140 -22.60 -3.35 7.23
C THR A 140 -22.08 -2.55 6.04
N LYS A 141 -22.46 -1.28 5.94
CA LYS A 141 -21.93 -0.37 4.90
C LYS A 141 -20.40 -0.22 4.99
N ALA A 142 -19.83 -0.36 6.18
CA ALA A 142 -18.38 -0.30 6.39
C ALA A 142 -17.67 -1.51 5.74
N ASP A 143 -18.29 -2.69 5.80
CA ASP A 143 -17.73 -3.92 5.22
C ASP A 143 -17.67 -3.84 3.70
N ILE A 144 -18.72 -3.29 3.07
CA ILE A 144 -18.80 -3.07 1.62
C ILE A 144 -17.74 -2.05 1.18
N LEU A 145 -17.59 -0.93 1.91
CA LEU A 145 -16.58 0.07 1.57
C LEU A 145 -15.15 -0.47 1.73
N SER A 146 -14.91 -1.27 2.76
CA SER A 146 -13.63 -1.95 2.97
C SER A 146 -13.30 -2.89 1.81
N GLU A 147 -14.28 -3.65 1.31
CA GLU A 147 -14.12 -4.53 0.14
C GLU A 147 -13.81 -3.75 -1.14
N VAL A 148 -14.53 -2.66 -1.39
CA VAL A 148 -14.24 -1.79 -2.54
C VAL A 148 -12.82 -1.22 -2.44
N GLU A 149 -12.39 -0.80 -1.26
CA GLU A 149 -11.02 -0.33 -1.07
C GLU A 149 -9.98 -1.42 -1.30
N ASP A 150 -10.24 -2.65 -0.88
CA ASP A 150 -9.33 -3.79 -1.10
C ASP A 150 -9.20 -4.08 -2.59
N ILE A 151 -10.31 -4.09 -3.33
CA ILE A 151 -10.31 -4.25 -4.79
C ILE A 151 -9.46 -3.15 -5.45
N LEU A 152 -9.66 -1.89 -5.07
CA LEU A 152 -8.89 -0.76 -5.59
C LEU A 152 -7.41 -0.78 -5.17
N LEU A 153 -7.07 -1.47 -4.08
CA LEU A 153 -5.68 -1.68 -3.68
C LEU A 153 -5.07 -2.81 -4.52
N VAL A 154 -5.76 -3.94 -4.67
CA VAL A 154 -5.30 -5.07 -5.49
C VAL A 154 -5.03 -4.64 -6.94
N GLU A 155 -5.88 -3.80 -7.52
CA GLU A 155 -5.63 -3.24 -8.86
C GLU A 155 -4.36 -2.39 -8.94
N ASP A 156 -4.06 -1.62 -7.89
CA ASP A 156 -2.83 -0.83 -7.84
C ASP A 156 -1.60 -1.73 -7.57
N LEU A 157 -1.74 -2.80 -6.77
CA LEU A 157 -0.69 -3.80 -6.54
C LEU A 157 -0.34 -4.55 -7.82
N LYS A 158 -1.35 -4.92 -8.63
CA LYS A 158 -1.13 -5.57 -9.93
C LYS A 158 -0.18 -4.76 -10.81
N LYS A 159 -0.27 -3.43 -10.81
CA LYS A 159 0.63 -2.55 -11.59
C LYS A 159 2.09 -2.60 -11.12
N LEU A 160 2.33 -2.96 -9.86
CA LEU A 160 3.67 -3.07 -9.29
C LEU A 160 4.35 -4.40 -9.64
N PHE A 161 3.59 -5.50 -9.61
CA PHE A 161 4.11 -6.86 -9.89
C PHE A 161 4.00 -7.24 -11.38
N VAL A 162 3.07 -6.63 -12.10
CA VAL A 162 2.79 -6.83 -13.52
C VAL A 162 2.87 -5.47 -14.21
N PRO A 163 4.07 -4.97 -14.54
CA PRO A 163 4.17 -3.77 -15.37
C PRO A 163 3.53 -4.07 -16.73
N ASP A 164 2.48 -3.32 -17.06
CA ASP A 164 1.83 -3.36 -18.38
C ASP A 164 2.92 -3.28 -19.48
N ARG A 165 2.93 -4.27 -20.36
CA ARG A 165 3.72 -4.24 -21.59
C ARG A 165 3.12 -3.27 -22.60
#